data_AF-A0AAV0PWY4-F1
#
_entry.id   AF-A0AAV0PWY4-F1
#
_cell.length_a   1.000
_cell.length_b   1.000
_cell.length_c   1.000
_cell.angle_alpha   90.00
_cell.angle_beta   90.00
_cell.angle_gamma   90.00
#
_symmetry.space_group_name_H-M   'P 1'
#
loop_
_entity.id
_entity.type
_entity.pdbx_description
1 polymer ?
#
loop_
_entity_poly.entity_id
_entity_poly.type
_entity_poly.pdbx_seq_one_letter_code
_entity_poly.pdbx_strand_id
1 'polypeptide(L)' 'MCSSGLSVVTAPMAITAGASGVGVGSAINKLNDVVAMIAQVRSTAASLGISADRSSLANEKIVSVT' A
#
# COMPACT_ATOMS: atom_id res chain seq x y z
N MET A 1 14.38 -1.63 9.36
CA MET A 1 13.08 -2.24 9.01
C MET A 1 12.24 -2.32 10.26
N CYS A 2 11.03 -1.78 10.27
CA CYS A 2 10.15 -1.76 11.45
C CYS A 2 9.10 -2.87 11.33
N SER A 3 8.93 -3.71 12.36
CA SER A 3 7.99 -4.83 12.35
C SER A 3 7.26 -4.95 13.69
N SER A 4 6.20 -4.16 13.84
CA SER A 4 5.37 -4.18 15.06
C SER A 4 3.94 -3.79 14.74
N GLY A 5 3.11 -4.69 14.22
CA GLY A 5 1.64 -4.50 14.15
C GLY A 5 1.20 -3.13 13.58
N LEU A 6 1.91 -2.64 12.55
CA LEU A 6 1.59 -1.33 11.97
C LEU A 6 0.22 -1.38 11.31
N SER A 7 -0.55 -0.32 11.51
CA SER A 7 -1.83 -0.10 10.86
C SER A 7 -1.65 0.68 9.56
N VAL A 8 -2.74 0.83 8.81
CA VAL A 8 -2.80 1.54 7.52
C VAL A 8 -2.28 2.98 7.59
N VAL A 9 -2.37 3.63 8.76
CA VAL A 9 -1.87 5.00 8.96
C VAL A 9 -0.41 5.04 9.40
N THR A 10 0.05 4.03 10.14
CA THR A 10 1.42 4.01 10.67
C THR A 10 2.42 3.50 9.64
N ALA A 11 1.99 2.63 8.71
CA ALA A 11 2.81 2.15 7.60
C ALA A 11 3.43 3.29 6.76
N PRO A 12 2.65 4.25 6.22
CA PRO A 12 3.22 5.38 5.49
C PRO A 12 4.05 6.29 6.40
N MET A 13 3.62 6.57 7.63
CA MET A 13 4.40 7.37 8.59
C MET A 13 5.79 6.80 8.86
N ALA A 14 5.91 5.47 9.00
CA ALA A 14 7.19 4.82 9.24
C ALA A 14 8.11 4.89 8.01
N ILE A 15 7.55 4.84 6.80
CA ILE A 15 8.31 5.06 5.56
C ILE A 15 8.80 6.52 5.48
N THR A 16 7.95 7.51 5.74
CA THR A 16 8.36 8.93 5.76
C THR A 16 9.38 9.23 6.86
N ALA A 17 9.34 8.49 7.97
CA ALA A 17 10.36 8.58 9.03
C ALA A 17 11.73 7.98 8.64
N GLY A 18 11.90 7.46 7.41
CA GLY A 18 13.17 6.95 6.90
C GLY A 18 13.36 5.43 7.06
N ALA A 19 12.29 4.67 7.33
CA ALA A 19 12.39 3.21 7.36
C ALA A 19 12.58 2.64 5.94
N SER A 20 13.58 1.77 5.78
CA SER A 20 13.76 0.99 4.53
C SER A 20 12.63 -0.01 4.23
N GLY A 21 11.68 -0.22 5.17
CA GLY A 21 10.56 -1.15 5.01
C GLY A 21 9.79 -1.41 6.30
N VAL A 22 8.53 -1.82 6.16
CA VAL A 22 7.56 -2.04 7.24
C VAL A 22 6.87 -3.40 7.14
N GLY A 23 6.75 -4.12 8.26
CA GLY A 23 6.05 -5.41 8.36
C GLY A 23 4.64 -5.29 8.90
N VAL A 24 3.63 -5.73 8.12
CA VAL A 24 2.20 -5.68 8.47
C VAL A 24 1.55 -7.06 8.71
N GLY A 25 2.34 -8.13 8.70
CA GLY A 25 1.84 -9.52 8.75
C GLY A 25 0.98 -9.85 9.97
N SER A 26 1.33 -9.35 11.17
CA SER A 26 0.55 -9.63 12.38
C SER A 26 -0.80 -8.91 12.42
N ALA A 27 -0.94 -7.79 11.71
CA ALA A 27 -2.22 -7.10 11.58
C ALA A 27 -3.15 -7.87 10.63
N ILE A 28 -2.60 -8.53 9.60
CA ILE A 28 -3.35 -9.31 8.60
C ILE A 28 -3.69 -10.71 9.12
N ASN A 29 -2.77 -11.38 9.82
CA ASN A 29 -2.94 -12.73 10.35
C ASN A 29 -4.00 -12.84 11.45
N LYS A 30 -4.39 -11.71 12.05
CA LYS A 30 -5.44 -11.65 13.10
C LYS A 30 -6.86 -11.55 12.53
N LEU A 31 -7.03 -11.36 11.21
CA LEU A 31 -8.35 -11.36 10.58
C LEU A 31 -8.85 -12.80 10.37
N ASN A 32 -10.15 -12.99 10.53
CA ASN A 32 -10.78 -14.31 10.44
C ASN A 32 -11.29 -14.66 9.04
N ASP A 33 -11.17 -13.75 8.08
CA ASP A 33 -11.72 -13.91 6.72
C ASP A 33 -10.70 -13.48 5.65
N VAL A 34 -10.67 -14.22 4.55
CA VAL A 34 -9.74 -13.99 3.42
C VAL A 34 -10.05 -12.67 2.71
N VAL A 35 -11.32 -12.33 2.53
CA VAL A 35 -11.75 -11.06 1.92
C VAL A 35 -11.30 -9.90 2.81
N ALA A 36 -11.44 -10.04 4.13
CA ALA A 36 -10.98 -9.04 5.06
C ALA A 36 -9.45 -8.86 5.03
N MET A 37 -8.68 -9.96 4.93
CA MET A 37 -7.22 -9.88 4.75
C MET A 37 -6.84 -9.13 3.47
N ILE A 38 -7.48 -9.45 2.33
CA ILE A 38 -7.20 -8.79 1.05
C ILE A 38 -7.57 -7.31 1.10
N ALA A 39 -8.72 -6.98 1.70
CA ALA A 39 -9.15 -5.60 1.90
C ALA A 39 -8.10 -4.82 2.72
N GLN A 40 -7.55 -5.44 3.76
CA GLN A 40 -6.57 -4.80 4.63
C GLN A 40 -5.21 -4.58 3.95
N VAL A 41 -4.75 -5.55 3.15
CA VAL A 41 -3.54 -5.38 2.33
C VAL A 41 -3.74 -4.29 1.29
N ARG A 42 -4.88 -4.27 0.60
CA ARG A 42 -5.22 -3.25 -0.40
C ARG A 42 -5.31 -1.86 0.23
N SER A 43 -5.89 -1.76 1.43
CA SER A 43 -5.98 -0.53 2.20
C SER A 43 -4.58 -0.01 2.59
N THR A 44 -3.71 -0.90 3.09
CA THR A 44 -2.32 -0.56 3.41
C THR A 44 -1.54 -0.08 2.18
N ALA A 45 -1.68 -0.77 1.04
CA ALA A 45 -1.04 -0.40 -0.21
C ALA A 45 -1.52 0.97 -0.73
N ALA A 46 -2.83 1.23 -0.64
CA ALA A 46 -3.42 2.52 -0.99
C ALA A 46 -2.88 3.64 -0.09
N SER A 47 -2.77 3.40 1.23
CA SER A 47 -2.17 4.36 2.17
C SER A 47 -0.69 4.64 1.91
N LEU A 48 0.04 3.68 1.32
CA LEU A 48 1.44 3.85 0.91
C LEU A 48 1.59 4.54 -0.46
N GLY A 49 0.49 4.91 -1.12
CA GLY A 49 0.54 5.47 -2.47
C GLY A 49 0.91 4.44 -3.54
N ILE A 50 0.93 3.14 -3.20
CA ILE A 50 0.96 2.04 -4.16
C ILE A 50 -0.45 1.95 -4.75
N SER A 51 -0.83 2.98 -5.51
CA SER A 51 -1.98 2.88 -6.38
C SER A 51 -1.60 1.85 -7.43
N ALA A 52 -2.41 0.79 -7.56
CA ALA A 52 -2.43 -0.04 -8.76
C ALA A 52 -3.03 0.78 -9.91
N ASP A 53 -2.45 1.96 -10.16
CA ASP A 53 -2.83 2.86 -11.22
C ASP A 53 -2.32 2.25 -12.52
N ARG A 54 -3.14 1.37 -13.08
CA ARG A 54 -3.02 0.98 -14.49
C ARG A 54 -3.53 2.09 -15.43
N SER A 55 -3.88 3.29 -14.93
CA SER A 55 -4.43 4.38 -15.74
C SER A 55 -3.37 5.35 -16.29
N SER A 56 -2.21 5.49 -15.64
CA SER A 56 -1.13 6.38 -16.08
C SER A 56 -0.49 5.94 -17.40
N LEU A 57 -0.47 4.65 -17.72
CA LEU A 57 0.04 4.15 -19.02
C LEU A 57 -0.94 4.34 -20.19
N ALA A 58 -2.18 4.81 -19.96
CA ALA A 58 -3.14 5.06 -21.02
C ALA A 58 -3.14 6.52 -21.52
N ASN A 59 -2.53 7.46 -20.78
CA ASN A 59 -2.62 8.90 -21.09
C ASN A 59 -1.36 9.51 -21.75
N GLU A 60 -0.27 8.75 -21.92
CA GLU A 60 0.92 9.23 -22.65
C GLU A 60 0.82 9.09 -24.18
N LYS A 61 -0.21 8.42 -24.73
CA LYS A 61 -0.33 8.22 -26.19
C LYS A 61 -1.03 9.34 -26.96
N ILE A 62 -1.60 10.33 -26.28
CA ILE A 62 -2.44 11.37 -26.91
C ILE A 62 -1.70 12.72 -27.07
N VAL A 63 -0.64 12.98 -26.30
CA VAL A 63 0.02 14.30 -26.23
C VAL A 63 1.28 14.43 -27.13
N SER A 64 1.63 13.41 -27.91
CA SER A 64 2.79 13.46 -28.83
C SER A 64 2.43 13.61 -30.31
N VAL A 65 1.15 13.77 -30.66
CA VAL A 65 0.69 13.93 -32.06
C VAL A 65 0.03 15.29 -32.23
N THR A 66 0.78 16.36 -32.01
CA THR A 66 0.54 17.73 -32.50
C THR A 66 1.90 18.41 -32.54
#